data_AF-A0A7X9BK51-F1
#
_entry.id   AF-A0A7X9BK51-F1
#
_cell.length_a   1.000
_cell.length_b   1.000
_cell.length_c   1.000
_cell.angle_alpha   90.00
_cell.angle_beta   90.00
_cell.angle_gamma   90.00
#
_symmetry.space_group_name_H-M   'P 1'
#
loop_
_entity.id
_entity.type
_entity.pdbx_description
1 polymer ?
#
loop_
_entity_poly.entity_id
_entity_poly.type
_entity_poly.pdbx_seq_one_letter_code
_entity_poly.pdbx_strand_id
1 'polypeptide(L)'
;MKQTDYRLAAIMYTDIVGFSKMMGENEAETLNVLRTHNRILDEAVEACHGTVIKTIGDAYMVDFRNTVEALQCAVEVQEKIYEYNKQTGSYILLVRIGLHLGDIYFYEKDAFGDGINIAARLQSFAKPGCICFSQDVFNQVLNKVDFHAEKLGRVSLKNINKEIHAYEIETKNTEFDTENEKSDIENIVNKLYEMLSEGFFPWAAIVSFAWGIGLVSNFVEIFTEYKKSKELQTILPLNEEEFSLYLRIAKHRSDYIQHLCSTITIPLFLRFLHVLFSFSFPWHLIVTAVLVFGLIMNSINYIPKRTKYV
;
A
#
# COMPACT_ATOMS: atom_id res chain seq x y z
N MET A 1 12.77 57.36 -10.35
CA MET A 1 12.22 56.07 -9.88
C MET A 1 12.59 54.99 -10.88
N LYS A 2 13.49 54.08 -10.49
CA LYS A 2 13.74 52.78 -11.12
C LYS A 2 14.84 52.10 -10.30
N GLN A 3 14.46 51.27 -9.35
CA GLN A 3 15.40 50.31 -8.80
C GLN A 3 14.67 48.98 -8.70
N THR A 4 14.56 48.34 -9.86
CA THR A 4 14.29 46.92 -9.96
C THR A 4 15.61 46.21 -9.67
N ASP A 5 15.79 45.72 -8.44
CA ASP A 5 16.94 44.91 -8.07
C ASP A 5 16.73 43.50 -8.62
N TYR A 6 17.21 43.26 -9.84
CA TYR A 6 17.21 41.94 -10.47
C TYR A 6 18.40 41.14 -9.96
N ARG A 7 18.16 39.95 -9.42
CA ARG A 7 19.22 39.03 -9.04
C ARG A 7 18.81 37.57 -9.21
N LEU A 8 19.80 36.73 -9.44
CA LEU A 8 19.67 35.29 -9.36
C LEU A 8 19.60 34.88 -7.88
N ALA A 9 18.59 34.09 -7.50
CA ALA A 9 18.42 33.61 -6.13
C ALA A 9 17.92 32.17 -6.11
N ALA A 10 18.27 31.43 -5.05
CA ALA A 10 17.59 30.19 -4.72
C ALA A 10 16.34 30.52 -3.91
N ILE A 11 15.19 30.10 -4.42
CA ILE A 11 13.87 30.45 -3.89
C ILE A 11 13.29 29.19 -3.27
N MET A 12 12.91 29.30 -2.00
CA MET A 12 12.18 28.27 -1.26
C MET A 12 10.74 28.70 -1.07
N TYR A 13 9.83 27.77 -1.35
CA TYR A 13 8.41 27.92 -1.08
C TYR A 13 7.95 26.79 -0.17
N THR A 14 7.21 27.11 0.88
CA THR A 14 6.64 26.11 1.81
C THR A 14 5.16 26.31 1.99
N ASP A 15 4.45 25.28 2.44
CA ASP A 15 3.00 25.28 2.66
C ASP A 15 2.63 24.10 3.55
N ILE A 16 1.67 24.28 4.47
CA ILE A 16 1.20 23.19 5.35
C ILE A 16 0.19 22.34 4.58
N VAL A 17 0.37 21.02 4.66
CA VAL A 17 -0.55 20.06 4.03
C VAL A 17 -1.90 20.11 4.75
N GLY A 18 -2.97 20.40 4.02
CA GLY A 18 -4.33 20.32 4.56
C GLY A 18 -4.71 21.46 5.52
N PHE A 19 -3.97 22.57 5.55
CA PHE A 19 -4.17 23.67 6.49
C PHE A 19 -5.63 24.16 6.59
N SER A 20 -6.30 24.38 5.45
CA SER A 20 -7.70 24.84 5.44
C SER A 20 -8.67 23.84 6.09
N LYS A 21 -8.40 22.54 5.97
CA LYS A 21 -9.20 21.48 6.61
C LYS A 21 -8.97 21.47 8.12
N MET A 22 -7.71 21.55 8.56
CA MET A 22 -7.33 21.64 9.98
C MET A 22 -8.02 22.82 10.67
N MET A 23 -8.00 24.00 10.02
CA MET A 23 -8.69 25.20 10.53
C MET A 23 -10.20 25.01 10.70
N GLY A 24 -10.84 24.23 9.83
CA GLY A 24 -12.27 23.91 9.92
C GLY A 24 -12.61 22.89 11.02
N GLU A 25 -11.68 21.99 11.35
CA GLU A 25 -11.87 20.93 12.35
C GLU A 25 -11.56 21.42 13.77
N ASN A 26 -10.40 22.07 13.97
CA ASN A 26 -10.02 22.63 15.27
C ASN A 26 -9.12 23.88 15.10
N GLU A 27 -9.74 25.05 15.11
CA GLU A 27 -9.03 26.34 14.96
C GLU A 27 -7.96 26.55 16.04
N ALA A 28 -8.28 26.31 17.31
CA ALA A 28 -7.38 26.63 18.42
C ALA A 28 -6.08 25.81 18.38
N GLU A 29 -6.20 24.52 18.04
CA GLU A 29 -5.06 23.61 17.91
C GLU A 29 -4.26 23.92 16.64
N THR A 30 -4.95 24.21 15.52
CA THR A 30 -4.30 24.60 14.26
C THR A 30 -3.48 25.89 14.41
N LEU A 31 -3.97 26.87 15.17
CA LEU A 31 -3.20 28.08 15.49
C LEU A 31 -1.94 27.79 16.31
N ASN A 32 -1.97 26.78 17.18
CA ASN A 32 -0.77 26.37 17.93
C ASN A 32 0.26 25.67 17.03
N VAL A 33 -0.22 24.82 16.11
CA VAL A 33 0.61 24.20 15.07
C VAL A 33 1.23 25.28 14.17
N LEU A 34 0.45 26.27 13.73
CA LEU A 34 0.95 27.38 12.91
C LEU A 34 2.05 28.17 13.62
N ARG A 35 1.90 28.46 14.92
CA ARG A 35 2.97 29.12 15.70
C ARG A 35 4.24 28.27 15.75
N THR A 36 4.09 26.95 15.91
CA THR A 36 5.23 26.03 15.93
C THR A 36 5.91 25.94 14.57
N HIS A 37 5.12 25.87 13.50
CA HIS A 37 5.59 25.93 12.13
C HIS A 37 6.41 27.19 11.87
N ASN A 38 5.83 28.37 12.13
CA ASN A 38 6.51 29.65 11.92
C ASN A 38 7.83 29.73 12.69
N ARG A 39 7.83 29.30 13.96
CA ARG A 39 9.06 29.28 14.77
C ARG A 39 10.15 28.38 14.17
N ILE A 40 9.79 27.17 13.74
CA ILE A 40 10.75 26.23 13.11
C ILE A 40 11.34 26.83 11.83
N LEU A 41 10.48 27.44 11.00
CA LEU A 41 10.87 28.07 9.74
C LEU A 41 11.77 29.28 9.99
N ASP A 42 11.37 30.20 10.86
CA ASP A 42 12.14 31.40 11.18
C ASP A 42 13.55 31.04 11.70
N GLU A 43 13.64 30.09 12.63
CA GLU A 43 14.92 29.60 13.18
C GLU A 43 15.82 28.96 12.11
N ALA A 44 15.27 28.11 11.25
CA ALA A 44 16.04 27.43 10.20
C ALA A 44 16.49 28.39 9.09
N VAL A 45 15.62 29.33 8.70
CA VAL A 45 15.92 30.35 7.69
C VAL A 45 17.03 31.26 8.18
N GLU A 46 16.97 31.72 9.43
CA GLU A 46 18.03 32.54 10.03
C GLU A 46 19.37 31.78 10.09
N ALA A 47 19.35 30.51 10.54
CA ALA A 47 20.55 29.67 10.63
C ALA A 47 21.23 29.43 9.26
N CYS A 48 20.43 29.39 8.19
CA CYS A 48 20.90 29.19 6.81
C CYS A 48 21.02 30.50 6.01
N HIS A 49 21.07 31.67 6.67
CA HIS A 49 21.23 32.98 6.02
C HIS A 49 20.20 33.30 4.93
N GLY A 50 19.00 32.72 5.03
CA GLY A 50 17.88 33.04 4.15
C GLY A 50 17.20 34.34 4.54
N THR A 51 16.47 34.92 3.60
CA THR A 51 15.63 36.10 3.83
C THR A 51 14.18 35.76 3.52
N VAL A 52 13.30 35.87 4.52
CA VAL A 52 11.86 35.73 4.30
C VAL A 52 11.38 36.95 3.51
N ILE A 53 10.97 36.72 2.26
CA ILE A 53 10.39 37.77 1.41
C ILE A 53 9.00 38.13 1.94
N LYS A 54 8.16 37.12 2.10
CA LYS A 54 6.80 37.25 2.62
C LYS A 54 6.24 35.92 3.09
N THR A 55 5.21 36.02 3.93
CA THR A 55 4.33 34.92 4.32
C THR A 55 2.95 35.13 3.71
N ILE A 56 2.33 34.05 3.24
CA ILE A 56 0.98 34.05 2.66
C ILE A 56 0.16 32.98 3.40
N GLY A 57 -0.49 33.39 4.50
CA GLY A 57 -1.16 32.43 5.38
C GLY A 57 -0.12 31.54 6.08
N ASP A 58 -0.16 30.25 5.80
CA ASP A 58 0.76 29.21 6.26
C ASP A 58 1.94 28.96 5.30
N ALA A 59 1.98 29.65 4.15
CA ALA A 59 3.05 29.52 3.19
C ALA A 59 4.18 30.54 3.43
N TYR A 60 5.44 30.09 3.32
CA TYR A 60 6.62 30.95 3.33
C TYR A 60 7.23 31.06 1.93
N MET A 61 7.62 32.28 1.57
CA MET A 61 8.50 32.55 0.44
C MET A 61 9.83 33.10 0.97
N VAL A 62 10.90 32.36 0.71
CA VAL A 62 12.24 32.68 1.22
C VAL A 62 13.23 32.72 0.06
N ASP A 63 14.14 33.69 0.07
CA ASP A 63 15.26 33.71 -0.87
C ASP A 63 16.61 33.51 -0.18
N PHE A 64 17.49 32.82 -0.88
CA PHE A 64 18.85 32.52 -0.46
C PHE A 64 19.82 32.92 -1.56
N ARG A 65 20.96 33.48 -1.14
CA ARG A 65 22.07 33.78 -2.07
C ARG A 65 22.85 32.53 -2.47
N ASN A 66 22.75 31.46 -1.68
CA ASN A 66 23.44 30.20 -1.90
C ASN A 66 22.44 29.05 -1.99
N THR A 67 22.49 28.28 -3.08
CA THR A 67 21.61 27.14 -3.31
C THR A 67 21.85 25.98 -2.33
N VAL A 68 23.08 25.82 -1.83
CA VAL A 68 23.41 24.80 -0.83
C VAL A 68 22.73 25.11 0.50
N GLU A 69 22.78 26.37 0.95
CA GLU A 69 22.11 26.81 2.18
C GLU A 69 20.59 26.69 2.07
N ALA A 70 20.03 26.98 0.88
CA ALA A 70 18.60 26.80 0.64
C ALA A 70 18.16 25.33 0.83
N LEU A 71 18.95 24.38 0.30
CA LEU A 71 18.66 22.96 0.46
C LEU A 71 18.88 22.49 1.91
N GLN A 72 19.94 22.96 2.57
CA GLN A 72 20.20 22.66 3.98
C GLN A 72 19.06 23.15 4.88
N CYS A 73 18.56 24.37 4.62
CA CYS A 73 17.41 24.92 5.33
C CYS A 73 16.17 24.03 5.15
N ALA A 74 15.89 23.59 3.92
CA ALA A 74 14.74 22.74 3.65
C ALA A 74 14.84 21.38 4.38
N VAL A 75 16.02 20.77 4.41
CA VAL A 75 16.29 19.52 5.15
C VAL A 75 16.12 19.75 6.65
N GLU A 76 16.72 20.82 7.20
CA GLU A 76 16.63 21.14 8.64
C GLU A 76 15.18 21.40 9.08
N VAL A 77 14.38 22.07 8.25
CA VAL A 77 12.94 22.27 8.51
C VAL A 77 12.23 20.93 8.62
N GLN A 78 12.46 20.01 7.67
CA GLN A 78 11.82 18.69 7.71
C GLN A 78 12.29 17.88 8.92
N GLU A 79 13.56 17.93 9.30
CA GLU A 79 14.08 17.25 10.49
C GLU A 79 13.46 17.78 11.79
N LYS A 80 13.35 19.11 11.94
CA LYS A 80 12.70 19.73 13.12
C LYS A 80 11.22 19.40 13.20
N ILE A 81 10.52 19.36 12.07
CA ILE A 81 9.10 18.96 12.00
C ILE A 81 8.94 17.48 12.41
N TYR A 82 9.84 16.62 11.97
CA TYR A 82 9.83 15.20 12.33
C TYR A 82 9.96 15.00 13.85
N GLU A 83 10.92 15.68 14.48
CA GLU A 83 11.09 15.62 15.94
C GLU A 83 9.87 16.19 16.70
N TYR A 84 9.22 17.22 16.15
CA TYR A 84 7.97 17.75 16.71
C TYR A 84 6.81 16.73 16.64
N ASN A 85 6.63 16.10 15.48
CA ASN A 85 5.54 15.13 15.25
C ASN A 85 5.68 13.92 16.16
N LYS A 86 6.91 13.43 16.35
CA LYS A 86 7.24 12.31 17.24
C LYS A 86 6.84 12.56 18.71
N GLN A 87 6.83 13.82 19.16
CA GLN A 87 6.52 14.18 20.54
C GLN A 87 5.03 14.43 20.76
N THR A 88 4.32 14.97 19.76
CA THR A 88 2.99 15.58 19.97
C THR A 88 1.84 14.60 19.73
N GLY A 89 1.99 13.64 18.81
CA GLY A 89 1.09 12.50 18.57
C GLY A 89 -0.38 12.79 18.16
N SER A 90 -0.89 14.00 18.38
CA SER A 90 -2.33 14.33 18.23
C SER A 90 -2.63 15.21 17.00
N TYR A 91 -1.72 16.13 16.66
CA TYR A 91 -1.84 17.00 15.48
C TYR A 91 -0.52 16.96 14.71
N ILE A 92 -0.51 16.19 13.63
CA ILE A 92 0.67 16.02 12.77
C ILE A 92 0.82 17.27 11.88
N LEU A 93 2.02 17.83 11.89
CA LEU A 93 2.43 18.90 10.99
C LEU A 93 3.16 18.29 9.80
N LEU A 94 2.59 18.37 8.60
CA LEU A 94 3.28 18.02 7.36
C LEU A 94 3.44 19.28 6.50
N VAL A 95 4.64 19.48 5.97
CA VAL A 95 4.98 20.63 5.13
C VAL A 95 5.53 20.12 3.80
N ARG A 96 5.05 20.71 2.71
CA ARG A 96 5.62 20.54 1.38
C ARG A 96 6.62 21.66 1.13
N ILE A 97 7.78 21.34 0.58
CA ILE A 97 8.81 22.33 0.26
C ILE A 97 9.17 22.26 -1.23
N GLY A 98 9.26 23.42 -1.88
CA GLY A 98 9.68 23.60 -3.26
C GLY A 98 10.92 24.47 -3.36
N LEU A 99 11.94 24.04 -4.12
CA LEU A 99 13.17 24.83 -4.35
C LEU A 99 13.45 25.02 -5.84
N HIS A 100 13.78 26.25 -6.22
CA HIS A 100 14.26 26.56 -7.56
C HIS A 100 15.32 27.65 -7.55
N LEU A 101 16.25 27.59 -8.50
CA LEU A 101 17.23 28.63 -8.75
C LEU A 101 16.79 29.44 -9.98
N GLY A 102 16.49 30.71 -9.79
CA GLY A 102 15.99 31.55 -10.87
C GLY A 102 16.09 33.04 -10.60
N ASP A 103 15.86 33.84 -11.63
CA ASP A 103 15.89 35.29 -11.52
C ASP A 103 14.66 35.81 -10.78
N ILE A 104 14.89 36.72 -9.85
CA ILE A 104 13.85 37.47 -9.13
C ILE A 104 14.14 38.97 -9.25
N TYR A 105 13.10 39.77 -9.12
CA TYR A 105 13.21 41.20 -8.96
C TYR A 105 12.24 41.73 -7.93
N PHE A 106 12.70 42.72 -7.18
CA PHE A 106 11.86 43.43 -6.22
C PHE A 106 11.23 44.65 -6.87
N TYR A 107 9.92 44.81 -6.67
CA TYR A 107 9.17 45.99 -7.07
C TYR A 107 8.31 46.45 -5.90
N GLU A 108 8.54 47.69 -5.45
CA GLU A 108 7.95 48.26 -4.23
C GLU A 108 8.25 47.43 -2.97
N LYS A 109 7.31 46.60 -2.53
CA LYS A 109 7.42 45.73 -1.35
C LYS A 109 7.15 44.26 -1.68
N ASP A 110 7.17 43.89 -2.96
CA ASP A 110 6.90 42.52 -3.40
C ASP A 110 7.99 42.02 -4.35
N ALA A 111 8.13 40.71 -4.41
CA ALA A 111 9.07 40.01 -5.28
C ALA A 111 8.33 39.34 -6.43
N PHE A 112 8.89 39.45 -7.62
CA PHE A 112 8.35 38.92 -8.85
C PHE A 112 9.43 38.20 -9.66
N GLY A 113 8.99 37.29 -10.51
CA GLY A 113 9.88 36.53 -11.40
C GLY A 113 9.33 35.14 -11.70
N ASP A 114 9.71 34.59 -12.84
CA ASP A 114 9.31 33.23 -13.20
C ASP A 114 9.88 32.21 -12.20
N GLY A 115 11.04 32.51 -11.60
CA GLY A 115 11.65 31.66 -10.59
C GLY A 115 10.75 31.40 -9.38
N ILE A 116 9.99 32.42 -8.97
CA ILE A 116 9.03 32.34 -7.86
C ILE A 116 7.88 31.41 -8.21
N ASN A 117 7.32 31.57 -9.41
CA ASN A 117 6.20 30.75 -9.88
C ASN A 117 6.62 29.28 -10.01
N ILE A 118 7.85 29.03 -10.45
CA ILE A 118 8.41 27.67 -10.54
C ILE A 118 8.57 27.06 -9.16
N ALA A 119 9.17 27.77 -8.20
CA ALA A 119 9.38 27.27 -6.83
C ALA A 119 8.06 26.92 -6.13
N ALA A 120 7.07 27.81 -6.20
CA ALA A 120 5.72 27.57 -5.67
C ALA A 120 5.07 26.35 -6.32
N ARG A 121 5.29 26.17 -7.63
CA ARG A 121 4.71 25.03 -8.33
C ARG A 121 5.42 23.72 -7.99
N LEU A 122 6.74 23.71 -7.84
CA LEU A 122 7.51 22.56 -7.34
C LEU A 122 7.05 22.15 -5.94
N GLN A 123 6.81 23.12 -5.05
CA GLN A 123 6.22 22.86 -3.73
C GLN A 123 4.89 22.09 -3.87
N SER A 124 4.01 22.51 -4.78
CA SER A 124 2.72 21.83 -5.00
C SER A 124 2.85 20.41 -5.56
N PHE A 125 4.00 20.04 -6.14
CA PHE A 125 4.28 18.68 -6.60
C PHE A 125 4.97 17.81 -5.56
N ALA A 126 5.52 18.40 -4.50
CA ALA A 126 6.12 17.63 -3.42
C ALA A 126 5.04 16.78 -2.72
N LYS A 127 5.36 15.53 -2.43
CA LYS A 127 4.55 14.72 -1.51
C LYS A 127 4.52 15.36 -0.12
N PRO A 128 3.50 15.10 0.70
CA PRO A 128 3.45 15.58 2.09
C PRO A 128 4.72 15.19 2.86
N GLY A 129 5.40 16.17 3.47
CA GLY A 129 6.66 15.94 4.19
C GLY A 129 7.90 15.80 3.30
N CYS A 130 7.80 16.02 1.98
CA CYS A 130 8.93 15.93 1.06
C CYS A 130 9.44 17.30 0.58
N ILE A 131 10.62 17.27 -0.04
CA ILE A 131 11.26 18.45 -0.65
C ILE A 131 11.39 18.19 -2.15
N CYS A 132 10.68 18.98 -2.95
CA CYS A 132 10.76 18.93 -4.41
C CYS A 132 11.58 20.10 -4.95
N PHE A 133 12.46 19.84 -5.91
CA PHE A 133 13.35 20.86 -6.45
C PHE A 133 13.72 20.64 -7.91
N SER A 134 14.06 21.73 -8.58
CA SER A 134 14.43 21.71 -10.00
C SER A 134 15.80 21.06 -10.26
N GLN A 135 16.01 20.59 -11.49
CA GLN A 135 17.33 20.18 -12.00
C GLN A 135 18.41 21.25 -11.78
N ASP A 136 18.07 22.53 -11.90
CA ASP A 136 19.02 23.63 -11.70
C ASP A 136 19.56 23.64 -10.27
N VAL A 137 18.71 23.38 -9.28
CA VAL A 137 19.12 23.21 -7.87
C VAL A 137 19.95 21.94 -7.71
N PHE A 138 19.48 20.81 -8.26
CA PHE A 138 20.19 19.52 -8.21
C PHE A 138 21.65 19.67 -8.69
N ASN A 139 21.86 20.33 -9.84
CA ASN A 139 23.18 20.52 -10.41
C ASN A 139 24.10 21.38 -9.52
N GLN A 140 23.55 22.32 -8.75
CA GLN A 140 24.34 23.18 -7.88
C GLN A 140 24.73 22.52 -6.55
N VAL A 141 23.91 21.60 -6.06
CA VAL A 141 24.10 20.93 -4.76
C VAL A 141 24.75 19.56 -4.86
N LEU A 142 24.78 18.97 -6.06
CA LEU A 142 25.40 17.68 -6.32
C LEU A 142 26.86 17.67 -5.83
N ASN A 143 27.23 16.65 -5.07
CA ASN A 143 28.54 16.46 -4.42
C ASN A 143 28.91 17.49 -3.34
N LYS A 144 28.00 18.40 -2.96
CA LYS A 144 28.21 19.37 -1.87
C LYS A 144 27.43 19.04 -0.60
N VAL A 145 26.32 18.32 -0.75
CA VAL A 145 25.46 17.85 0.33
C VAL A 145 25.23 16.36 0.10
N ASP A 146 25.26 15.57 1.17
CA ASP A 146 24.89 14.16 1.13
C ASP A 146 23.36 14.05 1.23
N PHE A 147 22.71 13.68 0.14
CA PHE A 147 21.27 13.47 0.08
C PHE A 147 20.94 12.41 -0.98
N HIS A 148 19.84 11.69 -0.75
CA HIS A 148 19.24 10.83 -1.76
C HIS A 148 18.03 11.53 -2.37
N ALA A 149 18.03 11.72 -3.69
CA ALA A 149 16.91 12.32 -4.41
C ALA A 149 16.44 11.44 -5.56
N GLU A 150 15.14 11.25 -5.64
CA GLU A 150 14.48 10.55 -6.74
C GLU A 150 14.15 11.52 -7.88
N LYS A 151 14.30 11.05 -9.12
CA LYS A 151 13.96 11.86 -10.29
C LYS A 151 12.48 11.70 -10.62
N LEU A 152 11.69 12.76 -10.44
CA LEU A 152 10.26 12.80 -10.79
C LEU A 152 10.03 12.96 -12.30
N GLY A 153 11.05 13.37 -13.06
CA GLY A 153 10.96 13.53 -14.51
C GLY A 153 10.45 14.92 -14.92
N ARG A 154 9.75 15.00 -16.06
CA ARG A 154 9.27 16.27 -16.62
C ARG A 154 8.00 16.72 -15.91
N VAL A 155 8.00 17.97 -15.47
CA VAL A 155 6.87 18.58 -14.80
C VAL A 155 6.36 19.74 -15.63
N SER A 156 5.11 19.65 -16.10
CA SER A 156 4.48 20.72 -16.88
C SER A 156 3.93 21.79 -15.94
N LEU A 157 4.47 23.00 -16.05
CA LEU A 157 4.02 24.14 -15.27
C LEU A 157 3.08 25.01 -16.12
N LYS A 158 1.94 25.39 -15.54
CA LYS A 158 0.97 26.26 -16.23
C LYS A 158 1.64 27.59 -16.55
N ASN A 159 1.51 28.05 -17.80
CA ASN A 159 2.06 29.33 -18.31
C ASN A 159 3.60 29.43 -18.36
N ILE A 160 4.33 28.32 -18.29
CA ILE A 160 5.79 28.32 -18.46
C ILE A 160 6.13 27.39 -19.64
N ASN A 161 6.73 27.96 -20.69
CA ASN A 161 7.11 27.23 -21.90
C ASN A 161 8.36 26.36 -21.71
N LYS A 162 9.11 26.56 -20.61
CA LYS A 162 10.34 25.83 -20.32
C LYS A 162 10.00 24.50 -19.66
N GLU A 163 10.47 23.40 -20.25
CA GLU A 163 10.39 22.08 -19.61
C GLU A 163 11.29 22.06 -18.37
N ILE A 164 10.70 21.76 -17.20
CA ILE A 164 11.44 21.65 -15.94
C ILE A 164 11.46 20.18 -15.53
N HIS A 165 12.66 19.69 -15.23
CA HIS A 165 12.85 18.39 -14.60
C HIS A 165 12.93 18.57 -13.10
N ALA A 166 12.17 17.77 -12.36
CA ALA A 166 12.10 17.83 -10.90
C ALA A 166 12.74 16.61 -10.24
N TYR A 167 13.21 16.82 -9.02
CA TYR A 167 13.77 15.85 -8.11
C TYR A 167 13.06 15.97 -6.77
N GLU A 168 12.94 14.87 -6.05
CA GLU A 168 12.32 14.83 -4.73
C GLU A 168 13.25 14.16 -3.73
N ILE A 169 13.44 14.79 -2.57
CA ILE A 169 14.02 14.16 -1.40
C ILE A 169 12.85 13.71 -0.52
N GLU A 170 12.77 12.40 -0.33
CA GLU A 170 11.88 11.80 0.65
C GLU A 170 12.48 11.98 2.05
N THR A 171 11.64 12.40 3.01
CA THR A 171 12.06 12.55 4.40
C THR A 171 11.27 11.61 5.30
N LYS A 172 11.72 11.45 6.54
CA LYS A 172 11.04 10.60 7.52
C LYS A 172 9.62 11.08 7.85
N ASN A 173 9.26 12.32 7.52
CA ASN A 173 7.90 12.81 7.73
C ASN A 173 6.84 12.07 6.91
N THR A 174 7.23 11.33 5.86
CA THR A 174 6.28 10.51 5.10
C THR A 174 5.64 9.40 5.95
N GLU A 175 6.26 9.00 7.06
CA GLU A 175 5.67 8.02 7.99
C GLU A 175 4.41 8.53 8.70
N PHE A 176 4.24 9.85 8.80
CA PHE A 176 3.06 10.47 9.41
C PHE A 176 1.97 10.82 8.38
N ASP A 177 2.22 10.59 7.09
CA ASP A 177 1.23 10.80 6.05
C ASP A 177 0.23 9.64 5.97
N THR A 178 -0.83 9.73 6.77
CA THR A 178 -1.92 8.74 6.80
C THR A 178 -2.76 8.68 5.52
N GLU A 179 -2.68 9.68 4.63
CA GLU A 179 -3.36 9.62 3.33
C GLU A 179 -2.59 8.73 2.33
N ASN A 180 -1.25 8.68 2.44
CA ASN A 180 -0.42 7.81 1.61
C ASN A 180 -0.67 6.33 1.88
N GLU A 181 -0.87 5.94 3.15
CA GLU A 181 -1.16 4.55 3.51
C GLU A 181 -2.48 4.05 2.88
N LYS A 182 -3.52 4.90 2.82
CA LYS A 182 -4.78 4.58 2.13
C LYS A 182 -4.61 4.52 0.61
N SER A 183 -3.90 5.50 0.03
CA SER A 183 -3.57 5.55 -1.40
C SER A 183 -2.79 4.31 -1.85
N ASP A 184 -1.80 3.89 -1.07
CA ASP A 184 -0.96 2.73 -1.36
C ASP A 184 -1.75 1.43 -1.26
N ILE A 185 -2.60 1.29 -0.24
CA ILE A 185 -3.52 0.14 -0.13
C ILE A 185 -4.48 0.12 -1.32
N GLU A 186 -5.06 1.24 -1.71
CA GLU A 186 -5.98 1.33 -2.84
C GLU A 186 -5.28 1.02 -4.17
N ASN A 187 -4.04 1.49 -4.37
CA ASN A 187 -3.20 1.16 -5.52
C ASN A 187 -2.83 -0.33 -5.54
N ILE A 188 -2.49 -0.92 -4.39
CA ILE A 188 -2.23 -2.37 -4.27
C ILE A 188 -3.50 -3.17 -4.59
N VAL A 189 -4.66 -2.76 -4.07
CA VAL A 189 -5.96 -3.41 -4.34
C VAL A 189 -6.30 -3.31 -5.82
N ASN A 190 -6.12 -2.15 -6.45
CA ASN A 190 -6.37 -1.94 -7.87
C ASN A 190 -5.40 -2.75 -8.74
N LYS A 191 -4.12 -2.81 -8.37
CA LYS A 191 -3.13 -3.64 -9.07
C LYS A 191 -3.40 -5.14 -8.92
N LEU A 192 -3.88 -5.57 -7.74
CA LEU A 192 -4.38 -6.92 -7.53
C LEU A 192 -5.62 -7.18 -8.39
N TYR A 193 -6.52 -6.21 -8.52
CA TYR A 193 -7.71 -6.31 -9.36
C TYR A 193 -7.34 -6.42 -10.85
N GLU A 194 -6.38 -5.62 -11.32
CA GLU A 194 -5.83 -5.72 -12.69
C GLU A 194 -5.15 -7.06 -12.92
N MET A 195 -4.27 -7.50 -12.01
CA MET A 195 -3.62 -8.82 -12.10
C MET A 195 -4.64 -9.98 -12.11
N LEU A 196 -5.74 -9.85 -11.37
CA LEU A 196 -6.81 -10.85 -11.33
C LEU A 196 -7.77 -10.78 -12.53
N SER A 197 -7.85 -9.64 -13.22
CA SER A 197 -8.76 -9.40 -14.36
C SER A 197 -8.10 -9.55 -15.73
N GLU A 198 -6.78 -9.36 -15.84
CA GLU A 198 -6.04 -9.54 -17.10
C GLU A 198 -5.80 -11.02 -17.47
N GLY A 199 -5.93 -11.94 -16.51
CA GLY A 199 -5.96 -13.38 -16.78
C GLY A 199 -7.38 -13.91 -16.65
N PHE A 200 -7.85 -14.71 -17.63
CA PHE A 200 -9.09 -15.50 -17.53
C PHE A 200 -8.98 -16.50 -16.35
N PHE A 201 -9.12 -16.03 -15.12
CA PHE A 201 -9.13 -16.88 -13.94
C PHE A 201 -10.59 -17.27 -13.66
N PRO A 202 -10.99 -18.53 -13.90
CA PRO A 202 -12.39 -18.91 -13.93
C PRO A 202 -12.89 -19.17 -12.50
N TRP A 203 -12.95 -18.14 -11.65
CA TRP A 203 -13.50 -18.21 -10.28
C TRP A 203 -14.88 -18.86 -10.29
N ALA A 204 -15.70 -18.57 -11.31
CA ALA A 204 -17.01 -19.19 -11.50
C ALA A 204 -16.96 -20.72 -11.64
N ALA A 205 -15.94 -21.29 -12.31
CA ALA A 205 -15.78 -22.73 -12.45
C ALA A 205 -15.35 -23.39 -11.13
N ILE A 206 -14.47 -22.74 -10.36
CA ILE A 206 -14.01 -23.21 -9.05
C ILE A 206 -15.17 -23.23 -8.05
N VAL A 207 -15.96 -22.15 -7.98
CA VAL A 207 -17.12 -22.04 -7.09
C VAL A 207 -18.23 -23.01 -7.49
N SER A 208 -18.52 -23.14 -8.79
CA SER A 208 -19.57 -24.08 -9.26
C SER A 208 -19.23 -25.54 -8.97
N PHE A 209 -17.95 -25.93 -9.04
CA PHE A 209 -17.54 -27.31 -8.78
C PHE A 209 -17.35 -27.63 -7.29
N ALA A 210 -16.94 -26.66 -6.47
CA ALA A 210 -16.93 -26.81 -5.01
C ALA A 210 -18.33 -27.17 -4.48
N TRP A 211 -19.38 -26.59 -5.07
CA TRP A 211 -20.77 -26.97 -4.81
C TRP A 211 -21.16 -28.31 -5.45
N GLY A 212 -20.62 -28.65 -6.63
CA GLY A 212 -20.84 -29.94 -7.31
C GLY A 212 -20.29 -31.16 -6.56
N ILE A 213 -19.14 -31.03 -5.88
CA ILE A 213 -18.57 -32.10 -5.04
C ILE A 213 -19.51 -32.47 -3.88
N GLY A 214 -20.23 -31.49 -3.32
CA GLY A 214 -21.25 -31.71 -2.28
C GLY A 214 -22.44 -32.56 -2.73
N LEU A 215 -22.81 -32.50 -4.02
CA LEU A 215 -23.89 -33.32 -4.58
C LEU A 215 -23.47 -34.78 -4.74
N VAL A 216 -22.22 -35.03 -5.16
CA VAL A 216 -21.71 -36.40 -5.31
C VAL A 216 -21.57 -37.09 -3.94
N SER A 217 -21.13 -36.37 -2.91
CA SER A 217 -21.10 -36.93 -1.54
C SER A 217 -22.50 -37.30 -1.03
N ASN A 218 -23.51 -36.46 -1.28
CA ASN A 218 -24.89 -36.77 -0.91
C ASN A 218 -25.44 -38.00 -1.66
N PHE A 219 -25.15 -38.14 -2.95
CA PHE A 219 -25.60 -39.31 -3.72
C PHE A 219 -24.94 -40.61 -3.25
N VAL A 220 -23.65 -40.56 -2.88
CA VAL A 220 -22.95 -41.73 -2.33
C VAL A 220 -23.56 -42.11 -0.98
N GLU A 221 -23.78 -41.16 -0.06
CA GLU A 221 -24.43 -41.43 1.24
C GLU A 221 -25.81 -42.09 1.08
N ILE A 222 -26.64 -41.59 0.16
CA ILE A 222 -27.96 -42.17 -0.14
C ILE A 222 -27.84 -43.63 -0.60
N PHE A 223 -26.87 -43.94 -1.46
CA PHE A 223 -26.65 -45.32 -1.93
C PHE A 223 -26.10 -46.24 -0.83
N THR A 224 -25.19 -45.74 0.04
CA THR A 224 -24.68 -46.53 1.17
C THR A 224 -25.77 -46.79 2.20
N GLU A 225 -26.64 -45.82 2.50
CA GLU A 225 -27.79 -46.02 3.39
C GLU A 225 -28.83 -46.98 2.79
N TYR A 226 -29.09 -46.90 1.48
CA TYR A 226 -29.98 -47.83 0.79
C TYR A 226 -29.48 -49.28 0.82
N LYS A 227 -28.17 -49.50 0.69
CA LYS A 227 -27.57 -50.84 0.81
C LYS A 227 -27.60 -51.35 2.27
N LYS A 228 -27.35 -50.45 3.23
CA LYS A 228 -27.38 -50.74 4.67
C LYS A 228 -28.78 -51.12 5.15
N SER A 229 -29.84 -50.45 4.67
CA SER A 229 -31.22 -50.80 5.01
C SER A 229 -31.63 -52.18 4.48
N LYS A 230 -31.15 -52.55 3.29
CA LYS A 230 -31.37 -53.88 2.68
C LYS A 230 -30.62 -55.00 3.41
N GLU A 231 -29.38 -54.76 3.84
CA GLU A 231 -28.61 -55.70 4.66
C GLU A 231 -29.24 -55.87 6.06
N LEU A 232 -29.69 -54.79 6.69
CA LEU A 232 -30.32 -54.82 8.01
C LEU A 232 -31.64 -55.61 8.04
N GLN A 233 -32.43 -55.57 6.97
CA GLN A 233 -33.65 -56.39 6.84
C GLN A 233 -33.37 -57.90 6.79
N THR A 234 -32.15 -58.31 6.47
CA THR A 234 -31.78 -59.72 6.30
C THR A 234 -31.19 -60.33 7.59
N ILE A 235 -30.84 -59.51 8.60
CA ILE A 235 -29.99 -59.93 9.74
C ILE A 235 -30.73 -59.89 11.09
N LEU A 236 -32.03 -59.55 11.16
CA LEU A 236 -32.70 -59.46 12.46
C LEU A 236 -33.01 -60.82 13.11
N PRO A 237 -32.80 -60.98 14.44
CA PRO A 237 -32.50 -59.92 15.41
C PRO A 237 -31.06 -59.99 15.99
N LEU A 238 -30.29 -58.92 15.79
CA LEU A 238 -29.02 -58.64 16.50
C LEU A 238 -29.31 -58.05 17.89
N ASN A 239 -28.42 -58.28 18.86
CA ASN A 239 -28.48 -57.63 20.17
C ASN A 239 -28.13 -56.11 20.07
N GLU A 240 -28.60 -55.26 20.99
CA GLU A 240 -28.41 -53.80 20.94
C GLU A 240 -26.93 -53.38 20.87
N GLU A 241 -26.05 -54.07 21.60
CA GLU A 241 -24.61 -53.80 21.59
C GLU A 241 -23.99 -54.11 20.22
N GLU A 242 -24.34 -55.26 19.61
CA GLU A 242 -23.83 -55.69 18.30
C GLU A 242 -24.32 -54.76 17.19
N PHE A 243 -25.58 -54.32 17.27
CA PHE A 243 -26.15 -53.35 16.34
C PHE A 243 -25.42 -51.99 16.43
N SER A 244 -25.13 -51.52 17.65
CA SER A 244 -24.40 -50.26 17.87
C SER A 244 -22.97 -50.32 17.31
N LEU A 245 -22.29 -51.46 17.44
CA LEU A 245 -20.95 -51.70 16.91
C LEU A 245 -20.95 -51.75 15.38
N TYR A 246 -21.93 -52.46 14.79
CA TYR A 246 -22.13 -52.50 13.34
C TYR A 246 -22.35 -51.09 12.77
N LEU A 247 -23.18 -50.26 13.41
CA LEU A 247 -23.42 -48.89 12.99
C LEU A 247 -22.13 -48.04 13.02
N ARG A 248 -21.29 -48.18 14.05
CA ARG A 248 -19.99 -47.47 14.13
C ARG A 248 -19.03 -47.90 13.03
N ILE A 249 -18.90 -49.20 12.76
CA ILE A 249 -18.01 -49.73 11.71
C ILE A 249 -18.50 -49.28 10.33
N ALA A 250 -19.82 -49.35 10.09
CA ALA A 250 -20.43 -48.93 8.83
C ALA A 250 -20.26 -47.42 8.58
N LYS A 251 -20.44 -46.57 9.61
CA LYS A 251 -20.21 -45.12 9.51
C LYS A 251 -18.75 -44.83 9.15
N HIS A 252 -17.82 -45.43 9.88
CA HIS A 252 -16.38 -45.22 9.65
C HIS A 252 -15.91 -45.73 8.28
N ARG A 253 -16.56 -46.75 7.72
CA ARG A 253 -16.32 -47.23 6.35
C ARG A 253 -16.86 -46.26 5.29
N SER A 254 -18.04 -45.67 5.53
CA SER A 254 -18.63 -44.66 4.65
C SER A 254 -17.72 -43.43 4.55
N ASP A 255 -17.31 -42.90 5.71
CA ASP A 255 -16.41 -41.74 5.79
C ASP A 255 -15.10 -42.03 5.03
N TYR A 256 -14.53 -43.22 5.20
CA TYR A 256 -13.31 -43.63 4.49
C TYR A 256 -13.49 -43.69 2.97
N ILE A 257 -14.60 -44.26 2.48
CA ILE A 257 -14.91 -44.34 1.05
C ILE A 257 -15.08 -42.94 0.46
N GLN A 258 -15.72 -42.03 1.18
CA GLN A 258 -15.90 -40.64 0.74
C GLN A 258 -14.57 -39.89 0.62
N HIS A 259 -13.67 -40.06 1.60
CA HIS A 259 -12.32 -39.49 1.52
C HIS A 259 -11.49 -40.11 0.39
N LEU A 260 -11.61 -41.42 0.14
CA LEU A 260 -10.93 -42.07 -0.98
C LEU A 260 -11.41 -41.54 -2.34
N CYS A 261 -12.72 -41.41 -2.51
CA CYS A 261 -13.30 -40.88 -3.74
C CYS A 261 -12.87 -39.43 -4.00
N SER A 262 -12.83 -38.58 -2.98
CA SER A 262 -12.42 -37.17 -3.15
C SER A 262 -10.92 -37.03 -3.43
N THR A 263 -10.06 -37.82 -2.79
CA THR A 263 -8.62 -37.83 -3.06
C THR A 263 -8.26 -38.30 -4.48
N ILE A 264 -9.13 -39.06 -5.15
CA ILE A 264 -8.91 -39.50 -6.54
C ILE A 264 -9.54 -38.52 -7.53
N THR A 265 -10.78 -38.10 -7.30
CA THR A 265 -11.53 -37.29 -8.28
C THR A 265 -11.04 -35.85 -8.37
N ILE A 266 -10.66 -35.23 -7.23
CA ILE A 266 -10.22 -33.83 -7.21
C ILE A 266 -8.90 -33.63 -7.97
N PRO A 267 -7.82 -34.40 -7.73
CA PRO A 267 -6.56 -34.24 -8.47
C PRO A 267 -6.68 -34.42 -9.99
N LEU A 268 -7.45 -35.41 -10.44
CA LEU A 268 -7.66 -35.67 -11.86
C LEU A 268 -8.36 -34.49 -12.54
N PHE A 269 -9.33 -33.89 -11.87
CA PHE A 269 -10.03 -32.71 -12.37
C PHE A 269 -9.15 -31.46 -12.37
N LEU A 270 -8.38 -31.22 -11.30
CA LEU A 270 -7.45 -30.09 -11.25
C LEU A 270 -6.36 -30.19 -12.34
N ARG A 271 -5.88 -31.41 -12.62
CA ARG A 271 -4.98 -31.66 -13.75
C ARG A 271 -5.66 -31.40 -15.10
N PHE A 272 -6.92 -31.79 -15.26
CA PHE A 272 -7.70 -31.47 -16.46
C PHE A 272 -7.84 -29.95 -16.67
N LEU A 273 -8.15 -29.19 -15.63
CA LEU A 273 -8.21 -27.72 -15.70
C LEU A 273 -6.85 -27.12 -16.04
N HIS A 274 -5.75 -27.67 -15.50
CA HIS A 274 -4.41 -27.20 -15.82
C HIS A 274 -4.08 -27.36 -17.31
N VAL A 275 -4.49 -28.47 -17.91
CA VAL A 275 -4.33 -28.73 -19.35
C VAL A 275 -5.26 -27.84 -20.18
N LEU A 276 -6.52 -27.66 -19.76
CA LEU A 276 -7.53 -26.93 -20.54
C LEU A 276 -7.26 -25.42 -20.59
N PHE A 277 -6.67 -24.85 -19.54
CA PHE A 277 -6.38 -23.41 -19.43
C PHE A 277 -4.89 -23.06 -19.53
N SER A 278 -4.01 -24.04 -19.76
CA SER A 278 -2.57 -23.84 -20.02
C SER A 278 -1.85 -22.95 -18.99
N PHE A 279 -2.11 -23.13 -17.68
CA PHE A 279 -1.46 -22.30 -16.66
C PHE A 279 0.06 -22.54 -16.65
N SER A 280 0.86 -21.48 -16.55
CA SER A 280 2.34 -21.56 -16.54
C SER A 280 2.92 -22.28 -15.31
N PHE A 281 2.12 -22.48 -14.26
CA PHE A 281 2.53 -23.08 -12.99
C PHE A 281 1.61 -24.25 -12.60
N PRO A 282 2.16 -25.44 -12.22
CA PRO A 282 1.37 -26.64 -11.93
C PRO A 282 0.79 -26.63 -10.50
N TRP A 283 -0.01 -25.61 -10.17
CA TRP A 283 -0.59 -25.41 -8.84
C TRP A 283 -1.44 -26.60 -8.35
N HIS A 284 -2.04 -27.36 -9.28
CA HIS A 284 -2.85 -28.55 -8.97
C HIS A 284 -2.10 -29.63 -8.17
N LEU A 285 -0.76 -29.68 -8.29
CA LEU A 285 0.07 -30.64 -7.55
C LEU A 285 0.07 -30.36 -6.04
N ILE A 286 -0.03 -29.11 -5.61
CA ILE A 286 -0.04 -28.71 -4.20
C ILE A 286 -1.32 -29.24 -3.53
N VAL A 287 -2.48 -28.99 -4.14
CA VAL A 287 -3.77 -29.47 -3.63
C VAL A 287 -3.84 -30.99 -3.62
N THR A 288 -3.30 -31.64 -4.66
CA THR A 288 -3.19 -33.10 -4.73
C THR A 288 -2.37 -33.67 -3.58
N ALA A 289 -1.22 -33.07 -3.26
CA ALA A 289 -0.36 -33.52 -2.17
C ALA A 289 -1.06 -33.43 -0.80
N VAL A 290 -1.80 -32.35 -0.53
CA VAL A 290 -2.58 -32.18 0.71
C VAL A 290 -3.67 -33.25 0.84
N LEU A 291 -4.39 -33.55 -0.25
CA LEU A 291 -5.45 -34.58 -0.24
C LEU A 291 -4.90 -36.00 -0.07
N VAL A 292 -3.76 -36.31 -0.68
CA VAL A 292 -3.07 -37.60 -0.49
C VAL A 292 -2.60 -37.75 0.95
N PHE A 293 -2.06 -36.69 1.54
CA PHE A 293 -1.66 -36.70 2.95
C PHE A 293 -2.84 -36.95 3.89
N GLY A 294 -3.98 -36.28 3.66
CA GLY A 294 -5.22 -36.52 4.41
C GLY A 294 -5.72 -37.96 4.32
N LEU A 295 -5.64 -38.59 3.14
CA LEU A 295 -5.99 -39.99 2.94
C LEU A 295 -5.06 -40.94 3.70
N ILE A 296 -3.76 -40.68 3.68
CA ILE A 296 -2.76 -41.48 4.42
C ILE A 296 -3.07 -41.42 5.92
N MET A 297 -3.29 -40.23 6.47
CA MET A 297 -3.65 -40.05 7.88
C MET A 297 -4.94 -40.78 8.25
N ASN A 298 -5.95 -40.75 7.37
CA ASN A 298 -7.21 -41.44 7.63
C ASN A 298 -7.08 -42.97 7.52
N SER A 299 -6.22 -43.46 6.62
CA SER A 299 -5.91 -44.89 6.46
C SER A 299 -5.18 -45.46 7.69
N ILE A 300 -4.25 -44.70 8.26
CA ILE A 300 -3.53 -45.06 9.50
C ILE A 300 -4.51 -45.23 10.68
N ASN A 301 -5.56 -44.40 10.75
CA ASN A 301 -6.60 -44.52 11.77
C ASN A 301 -7.61 -45.66 11.50
N TYR A 302 -7.81 -46.06 10.25
CA TYR A 302 -8.78 -47.08 9.85
C TYR A 302 -8.28 -48.51 10.04
N ILE A 303 -7.02 -48.79 9.66
CA ILE A 303 -6.42 -50.14 9.69
C ILE A 303 -6.48 -50.81 11.07
N PRO A 304 -6.07 -50.18 12.19
CA PRO A 304 -6.07 -50.83 13.51
C PRO A 304 -7.47 -51.07 14.09
N LYS A 305 -8.51 -50.36 13.62
CA LYS A 305 -9.90 -50.61 14.03
C LYS A 305 -10.52 -51.82 13.33
N ARG A 306 -10.05 -52.20 12.14
CA ARG A 306 -10.56 -53.36 11.40
C ARG A 306 -10.03 -54.68 11.94
N THR A 307 -8.76 -54.75 12.34
CA THR A 307 -8.11 -55.95 12.90
C THR A 307 -8.57 -56.34 14.29
N LYS A 308 -9.37 -55.50 14.97
CA LYS A 308 -9.92 -55.80 16.30
C LYS A 308 -11.24 -56.60 16.25
N TYR A 309 -11.83 -56.78 15.07
CA TYR A 309 -13.18 -57.33 14.86
C TYR A 309 -13.30 -58.27 13.65
N VAL A 310 -12.19 -58.67 13.02
CA VAL A 310 -12.10 -59.80 12.09
C VAL A 310 -11.33 -60.90 12.80
#